data_AF-A0A2E7VQ50-F1
#
_entry.id   AF-A0A2E7VQ50-F1
#
_cell.length_a   1.000
_cell.length_b   1.000
_cell.length_c   1.000
_cell.angle_alpha   90.00
_cell.angle_beta   90.00
_cell.angle_gamma   90.00
#
_symmetry.space_group_name_H-M   'P 1'
#
loop_
_entity.id
_entity.type
_entity.pdbx_description
1 polymer ?
#
loop_
_entity_poly.entity_id
_entity_poly.type
_entity_poly.pdbx_seq_one_letter_code
_entity_poly.pdbx_strand_id
1 'polypeptide(L)'
;MKRINILCILIIISNVIIAQNHTKCLTNEIVYKLDKEEPTYSNNRHNINLANKEWILNSNSEKQTINIPIVVHVIHRSTHSTVGFGTNISNNQIADAIRILNEDYSKTNPEFPNPPRSYFKNNAGNPNLKFCLATVDPNGQPTTGVTRTATSKQNFNPSSESNDMKRSQDGGKDGWDPDKYLNIWVCDLAGSASSGLILGYAYLPGLPSWLKWRDGLVIDFQWFGTIDGAAPSSDGRTATHEIGHYLGLNHTFCESQNGGCCDNDDDNVNDTPASYYNNNGEDGPYYGSVNANTNNNTCNDLFYQNIFNSNVIDMDENFMAYSRDTWMFTNDQANVMAATLNNYRLSLKNSNVSIDCSGNSPTNISLNKIDKIEIFPNPSSGKINIKTENKIQSIDIFNLIGECVYSNYNIDNNIFDISKNPNGVYFLNILTNQKKYTKKIILLK
;
A
#
# COMPACT_ATOMS: atom_id res chain seq x y z
N MET A 1 -12.73 -79.93 16.22
CA MET A 1 -13.04 -78.62 15.59
C MET A 1 -12.67 -77.51 16.57
N LYS A 2 -11.46 -76.96 16.46
CA LYS A 2 -11.00 -75.83 17.30
C LYS A 2 -11.13 -74.55 16.48
N ARG A 3 -11.96 -73.61 16.97
CA ARG A 3 -12.20 -72.29 16.35
C ARG A 3 -11.00 -71.39 16.63
N ILE A 4 -10.45 -70.79 15.58
CA ILE A 4 -9.45 -69.72 15.65
C ILE A 4 -10.23 -68.40 15.71
N ASN A 5 -10.11 -67.68 16.82
CA ASN A 5 -10.60 -66.30 16.92
C ASN A 5 -9.45 -65.36 16.55
N ILE A 6 -9.56 -64.69 15.40
CA ILE A 6 -8.68 -63.59 15.01
C ILE A 6 -9.20 -62.33 15.68
N LEU A 7 -8.42 -61.77 16.60
CA LEU A 7 -8.70 -60.48 17.23
C LEU A 7 -8.03 -59.38 16.39
N CYS A 8 -8.81 -58.64 15.60
CA CYS A 8 -8.34 -57.45 14.90
C CYS A 8 -8.30 -56.28 15.89
N ILE A 9 -7.10 -55.82 16.25
CA ILE A 9 -6.88 -54.59 17.01
C ILE A 9 -6.97 -53.42 16.02
N LEU A 10 -8.07 -52.66 16.09
CA LEU A 10 -8.23 -51.36 15.45
C LEU A 10 -7.50 -50.30 16.28
N ILE A 11 -6.34 -49.85 15.81
CA ILE A 11 -5.64 -48.69 16.37
C ILE A 11 -6.37 -47.44 15.87
N ILE A 12 -7.18 -46.82 16.74
CA ILE A 12 -7.73 -45.49 16.52
C ILE A 12 -6.59 -44.50 16.77
N ILE A 13 -5.95 -44.04 15.70
CA ILE A 13 -5.06 -42.88 15.76
C ILE A 13 -5.97 -41.66 15.90
N SER A 14 -6.12 -41.18 17.13
CA SER A 14 -6.69 -39.87 17.40
C SER A 14 -5.78 -38.81 16.79
N ASN A 15 -6.15 -38.26 15.64
CA ASN A 15 -5.57 -37.03 15.13
C ASN A 15 -5.91 -35.93 16.14
N VAL A 16 -4.93 -35.54 16.95
CA VAL A 16 -5.00 -34.30 17.72
C VAL A 16 -4.93 -33.18 16.68
N ILE A 17 -6.07 -32.60 16.37
CA ILE A 17 -6.14 -31.35 15.61
C ILE A 17 -5.58 -30.29 16.56
N ILE A 18 -4.32 -29.92 16.36
CA ILE A 18 -3.76 -28.73 16.99
C ILE A 18 -4.50 -27.55 16.36
N ALA A 19 -5.29 -26.82 17.16
CA ALA A 19 -5.89 -25.56 16.76
C ALA A 19 -4.76 -24.62 16.28
N GLN A 20 -4.83 -24.17 15.04
CA GLN A 20 -3.84 -23.26 14.48
C GLN A 20 -4.10 -21.86 15.04
N ASN A 21 -3.09 -21.26 15.68
CA ASN A 21 -3.13 -19.84 16.06
C ASN A 21 -3.01 -19.01 14.78
N HIS A 22 -4.09 -18.33 14.39
CA HIS A 22 -4.18 -17.56 13.16
C HIS A 22 -3.94 -16.06 13.42
N THR A 23 -2.70 -15.62 13.64
CA THR A 23 -2.41 -14.17 13.74
C THR A 23 -2.38 -13.53 12.35
N LYS A 24 -3.42 -12.78 11.95
CA LYS A 24 -3.54 -12.11 10.63
C LYS A 24 -2.61 -10.90 10.49
N CYS A 25 -2.43 -10.11 11.57
CA CYS A 25 -1.64 -8.89 11.61
C CYS A 25 -0.63 -8.95 12.77
N LEU A 26 0.62 -8.53 12.53
CA LEU A 26 1.70 -8.55 13.53
C LEU A 26 1.78 -7.24 14.35
N THR A 27 0.95 -6.23 14.06
CA THR A 27 1.02 -4.89 14.68
C THR A 27 1.08 -4.95 16.21
N ASN A 28 0.22 -5.75 16.85
CA ASN A 28 0.16 -5.83 18.32
C ASN A 28 1.48 -6.34 18.92
N GLU A 29 2.07 -7.37 18.31
CA GLU A 29 3.33 -7.95 18.77
C GLU A 29 4.50 -6.97 18.64
N ILE A 30 4.61 -6.27 17.50
CA ILE A 30 5.70 -5.30 17.30
C ILE A 30 5.52 -4.03 18.13
N VAL A 31 4.28 -3.57 18.35
CA VAL A 31 3.98 -2.42 19.21
C VAL A 31 4.31 -2.76 20.65
N TYR A 32 3.83 -3.91 21.15
CA TYR A 32 4.13 -4.38 22.50
C TYR A 32 5.62 -4.57 22.75
N LYS A 33 6.33 -5.18 21.79
CA LYS A 33 7.79 -5.32 21.85
C LYS A 33 8.47 -3.96 21.90
N LEU A 34 8.03 -3.01 21.06
CA LEU A 34 8.62 -1.69 21.01
C LEU A 34 8.34 -0.88 22.28
N ASP A 35 7.15 -0.98 22.89
CA ASP A 35 6.85 -0.31 24.15
C ASP A 35 7.77 -0.77 25.30
N LYS A 36 8.17 -2.05 25.29
CA LYS A 36 9.13 -2.59 26.27
C LYS A 36 10.56 -2.12 26.01
N GLU A 37 10.95 -2.06 24.75
CA GLU A 37 12.30 -1.66 24.33
C GLU A 37 12.51 -0.15 24.42
N GLU A 38 11.45 0.64 24.19
CA GLU A 38 11.47 2.10 24.05
C GLU A 38 10.30 2.74 24.81
N PRO A 39 10.41 2.99 26.12
CA PRO A 39 9.33 3.56 26.92
C PRO A 39 8.81 4.93 26.43
N THR A 40 9.64 5.66 25.67
CA THR A 40 9.23 6.92 25.03
C THR A 40 8.15 6.73 23.97
N TYR A 41 8.12 5.57 23.30
CA TYR A 41 7.10 5.24 22.30
C TYR A 41 5.70 5.18 22.93
N SER A 42 5.53 4.44 24.03
CA SER A 42 4.26 4.34 24.75
C SER A 42 3.74 5.71 25.20
N ASN A 43 4.61 6.55 25.78
CA ASN A 43 4.26 7.91 26.17
C ASN A 43 3.84 8.79 24.98
N ASN A 44 4.54 8.65 23.84
CA ASN A 44 4.17 9.37 22.62
C ASN A 44 2.79 8.94 22.11
N ARG A 45 2.50 7.63 22.08
CA ARG A 45 1.18 7.11 21.66
C ARG A 45 0.07 7.68 22.55
N HIS A 46 0.27 7.65 23.86
CA HIS A 46 -0.69 8.22 24.81
C HIS A 46 -0.95 9.70 24.56
N ASN A 47 0.11 10.50 24.40
CA ASN A 47 -0.01 11.93 24.13
C ASN A 47 -0.70 12.23 22.79
N ILE A 48 -0.45 11.40 21.76
CA ILE A 48 -1.12 11.52 20.46
C ILE A 48 -2.61 11.22 20.59
N ASN A 49 -3.00 10.18 21.34
CA ASN A 49 -4.40 9.85 21.57
C ASN A 49 -5.14 10.99 22.31
N LEU A 50 -4.49 11.61 23.30
CA LEU A 50 -5.04 12.81 23.98
C LEU A 50 -5.20 13.98 23.00
N ALA A 51 -4.17 14.30 22.22
CA ALA A 51 -4.22 15.38 21.24
C ALA A 51 -5.29 15.13 20.16
N ASN A 52 -5.50 13.87 19.77
CA ASN A 52 -6.54 13.49 18.83
C ASN A 52 -7.94 13.69 19.42
N LYS A 53 -8.18 13.24 20.66
CA LYS A 53 -9.45 13.48 21.37
C LYS A 53 -9.77 14.98 21.48
N GLU A 54 -8.78 15.79 21.86
CA GLU A 54 -8.93 17.24 21.91
C GLU A 54 -9.24 17.85 20.54
N TRP A 55 -8.58 17.38 19.47
CA TRP A 55 -8.84 17.86 18.12
C TRP A 55 -10.26 17.51 17.66
N ILE A 56 -10.73 16.28 17.92
CA ILE A 56 -12.08 15.82 17.53
C ILE A 56 -13.16 16.66 18.23
N LEU A 57 -13.00 16.95 19.52
CA LEU A 57 -13.95 17.77 20.29
C LEU A 57 -14.06 19.22 19.80
N ASN A 58 -12.98 19.77 19.24
CA ASN A 58 -12.90 21.18 18.83
C ASN A 58 -13.08 21.40 17.32
N SER A 59 -13.14 20.34 16.52
CA SER A 59 -13.17 20.43 15.07
C SER A 59 -14.60 20.41 14.53
N ASN A 60 -15.01 21.53 13.92
CA ASN A 60 -16.29 21.67 13.19
C ASN A 60 -16.09 21.78 11.67
N SER A 61 -14.94 21.34 11.14
CA SER A 61 -14.59 21.56 9.74
C SER A 61 -15.22 20.53 8.80
N GLU A 62 -15.67 21.01 7.64
CA GLU A 62 -16.04 20.15 6.52
C GLU A 62 -14.86 19.25 6.13
N LYS A 63 -15.10 17.93 6.07
CA LYS A 63 -14.08 16.97 5.66
C LYS A 63 -13.76 17.19 4.18
N GLN A 64 -12.61 17.79 3.88
CA GLN A 64 -12.04 17.81 2.53
C GLN A 64 -11.27 16.52 2.26
N THR A 65 -11.23 16.09 1.00
CA THR A 65 -10.46 14.90 0.63
C THR A 65 -8.97 15.16 0.84
N ILE A 66 -8.32 14.33 1.66
CA ILE A 66 -6.89 14.42 1.91
C ILE A 66 -6.18 13.46 0.95
N ASN A 67 -5.32 14.00 0.09
CA ASN A 67 -4.47 13.18 -0.77
C ASN A 67 -3.19 12.78 -0.01
N ILE A 68 -2.95 11.48 0.11
CA ILE A 68 -1.78 10.91 0.79
C ILE A 68 -0.77 10.45 -0.28
N PRO A 69 0.43 11.04 -0.33
CA PRO A 69 1.49 10.56 -1.20
C PRO A 69 1.99 9.20 -0.72
N ILE A 70 1.95 8.20 -1.60
CA ILE A 70 2.44 6.85 -1.30
C ILE A 70 3.64 6.48 -2.18
N VAL A 71 4.49 5.61 -1.66
CA VAL A 71 5.52 4.89 -2.41
C VAL A 71 5.44 3.40 -2.09
N VAL A 72 5.47 2.57 -3.12
CA VAL A 72 5.42 1.10 -2.98
C VAL A 72 6.81 0.52 -3.27
N HIS A 73 7.41 -0.09 -2.25
CA HIS A 73 8.69 -0.77 -2.33
C HIS A 73 8.47 -2.28 -2.49
N VAL A 74 8.53 -2.78 -3.73
CA VAL A 74 8.47 -4.21 -4.02
C VAL A 74 9.85 -4.83 -3.77
N ILE A 75 9.96 -5.66 -2.74
CA ILE A 75 11.17 -6.43 -2.44
C ILE A 75 10.95 -7.85 -2.94
N HIS A 76 11.67 -8.22 -4.00
CA HIS A 76 11.45 -9.47 -4.70
C HIS A 76 12.69 -10.37 -4.68
N ARG A 77 12.48 -11.69 -4.77
CA ARG A 77 13.58 -12.64 -4.86
C ARG A 77 14.37 -12.38 -6.15
N SER A 78 15.69 -12.51 -6.10
CA SER A 78 16.54 -12.35 -7.29
C SER A 78 16.17 -13.30 -8.44
N THR A 79 15.58 -14.46 -8.14
CA THR A 79 15.07 -15.42 -9.13
C THR A 79 13.75 -14.98 -9.79
N HIS A 80 13.05 -13.99 -9.24
CA HIS A 80 11.81 -13.43 -9.76
C HIS A 80 12.08 -12.08 -10.45
N SER A 81 13.06 -12.01 -11.36
CA SER A 81 13.47 -10.74 -11.99
C SER A 81 12.42 -10.15 -12.96
N THR A 82 11.47 -10.96 -13.42
CA THR A 82 10.41 -10.52 -14.34
C THR A 82 9.24 -9.92 -13.55
N VAL A 83 8.86 -8.69 -13.89
CA VAL A 83 7.67 -8.03 -13.31
C VAL A 83 6.41 -8.80 -13.68
N GLY A 84 5.53 -9.00 -12.70
CA GLY A 84 4.32 -9.82 -12.81
C GLY A 84 4.54 -11.31 -12.52
N PHE A 85 5.73 -11.70 -12.08
CA PHE A 85 6.03 -13.10 -11.75
C PHE A 85 6.52 -13.24 -10.30
N GLY A 86 5.92 -14.19 -9.57
CA GLY A 86 6.25 -14.48 -8.18
C GLY A 86 6.18 -13.24 -7.29
N THR A 87 7.22 -13.04 -6.48
CA THR A 87 7.31 -11.91 -5.53
C THR A 87 7.58 -10.56 -6.19
N ASN A 88 7.82 -10.51 -7.50
CA ASN A 88 7.98 -9.27 -8.25
C ASN A 88 6.65 -8.88 -8.91
N ILE A 89 5.66 -8.53 -8.08
CA ILE A 89 4.25 -8.34 -8.47
C ILE A 89 4.06 -7.34 -9.62
N SER A 90 2.98 -7.49 -10.39
CA SER A 90 2.72 -6.62 -11.55
C SER A 90 2.36 -5.19 -11.12
N ASN A 91 2.50 -4.22 -12.03
CA ASN A 91 1.99 -2.87 -11.78
C ASN A 91 0.45 -2.83 -11.72
N ASN A 92 -0.23 -3.74 -12.42
CA ASN A 92 -1.69 -3.86 -12.37
C ASN A 92 -2.14 -4.30 -10.98
N GLN A 93 -1.46 -5.25 -10.36
CA GLN A 93 -1.73 -5.69 -8.99
C GLN A 93 -1.53 -4.54 -7.98
N ILE A 94 -0.49 -3.72 -8.16
CA ILE A 94 -0.27 -2.52 -7.34
C ILE A 94 -1.42 -1.52 -7.52
N ALA A 95 -1.84 -1.23 -8.76
CA ALA A 95 -2.94 -0.31 -9.00
C ALA A 95 -4.29 -0.84 -8.53
N ASP A 96 -4.51 -2.15 -8.59
CA ASP A 96 -5.69 -2.80 -8.02
C ASP A 96 -5.74 -2.62 -6.49
N ALA A 97 -4.62 -2.83 -5.79
CA ALA A 97 -4.53 -2.56 -4.36
C ALA A 97 -4.84 -1.09 -4.03
N ILE A 98 -4.30 -0.14 -4.81
CA ILE A 98 -4.53 1.30 -4.63
C ILE A 98 -5.99 1.67 -4.94
N ARG A 99 -6.62 1.02 -5.92
CA ARG A 99 -8.05 1.18 -6.22
C ARG A 99 -8.89 0.78 -5.01
N ILE A 100 -8.64 -0.40 -4.45
CA ILE A 100 -9.35 -0.92 -3.26
C ILE A 100 -9.16 0.01 -2.06
N LEU A 101 -7.93 0.44 -1.79
CA LEU A 101 -7.64 1.43 -0.75
C LEU A 101 -8.47 2.71 -0.94
N ASN A 102 -8.51 3.25 -2.16
CA ASN A 102 -9.28 4.46 -2.43
C ASN A 102 -10.79 4.24 -2.30
N GLU A 103 -11.30 3.07 -2.64
CA GLU A 103 -12.71 2.71 -2.45
C GLU A 103 -13.08 2.61 -0.96
N ASP A 104 -12.29 1.89 -0.17
CA ASP A 104 -12.54 1.69 1.27
C ASP A 104 -12.45 3.02 2.05
N TYR A 105 -11.44 3.84 1.77
CA TYR A 105 -11.21 5.11 2.47
C TYR A 105 -12.06 6.29 1.95
N SER A 106 -12.82 6.09 0.88
CA SER A 106 -13.83 7.04 0.42
C SER A 106 -15.26 6.54 0.59
N LYS A 107 -15.44 5.34 1.18
CA LYS A 107 -16.74 4.66 1.35
C LYS A 107 -17.48 4.46 0.02
N THR A 108 -16.72 4.15 -1.03
CA THR A 108 -17.25 3.81 -2.37
C THR A 108 -16.99 2.35 -2.75
N ASN A 109 -16.57 1.53 -1.79
CA ASN A 109 -16.41 0.09 -1.97
C ASN A 109 -17.74 -0.60 -2.33
N PRO A 110 -17.69 -1.74 -3.06
CA PRO A 110 -18.88 -2.34 -3.68
C PRO A 110 -19.99 -2.76 -2.71
N GLU A 111 -19.67 -2.96 -1.44
CA GLU A 111 -20.66 -3.30 -0.41
C GLU A 111 -21.59 -2.12 -0.08
N PHE A 112 -21.25 -0.89 -0.44
CA PHE A 112 -22.16 0.24 -0.28
C PHE A 112 -23.05 0.46 -1.52
N PRO A 113 -24.35 0.74 -1.35
CA PRO A 113 -25.06 0.91 -0.08
C PRO A 113 -25.68 -0.39 0.49
N ASN A 114 -25.42 -1.56 -0.09
CA ASN A 114 -26.11 -2.82 0.26
C ASN A 114 -25.13 -3.87 0.83
N PRO A 115 -24.67 -3.70 2.08
CA PRO A 115 -23.64 -4.56 2.64
C PRO A 115 -24.15 -5.96 2.97
N PRO A 116 -23.26 -6.96 3.07
CA PRO A 116 -23.60 -8.33 3.49
C PRO A 116 -24.36 -8.41 4.82
N ARG A 117 -24.09 -7.47 5.73
CA ARG A 117 -24.77 -7.29 7.01
C ARG A 117 -25.11 -5.81 7.20
N SER A 118 -26.34 -5.48 7.58
CA SER A 118 -26.82 -4.09 7.60
C SER A 118 -26.89 -3.45 8.99
N TYR A 119 -26.62 -4.20 10.06
CA TYR A 119 -26.81 -3.79 11.45
C TYR A 119 -26.08 -2.47 11.78
N PHE A 120 -24.80 -2.33 11.37
CA PHE A 120 -23.99 -1.14 11.61
C PHE A 120 -23.88 -0.17 10.42
N LYS A 121 -24.72 -0.33 9.39
CA LYS A 121 -24.66 0.51 8.17
C LYS A 121 -24.73 2.02 8.47
N ASN A 122 -25.47 2.42 9.50
CA ASN A 122 -25.59 3.83 9.90
C ASN A 122 -24.39 4.34 10.70
N ASN A 123 -23.56 3.46 11.25
CA ASN A 123 -22.31 3.80 11.93
C ASN A 123 -21.15 3.96 10.94
N ALA A 124 -21.29 3.47 9.70
CA ALA A 124 -20.22 3.51 8.71
C ALA A 124 -19.79 4.94 8.36
N GLY A 125 -18.51 5.24 8.59
CA GLY A 125 -17.89 6.54 8.33
C GLY A 125 -17.20 6.62 6.97
N ASN A 126 -17.00 7.84 6.50
CA ASN A 126 -16.16 8.13 5.35
C ASN A 126 -14.87 8.83 5.84
N PRO A 127 -13.70 8.17 5.78
CA PRO A 127 -12.41 8.79 6.09
C PRO A 127 -12.06 9.97 5.17
N ASN A 128 -12.61 9.98 3.95
CA ASN A 128 -12.35 10.96 2.90
C ASN A 128 -10.86 11.10 2.58
N LEU A 129 -10.18 9.97 2.42
CA LEU A 129 -8.77 9.92 2.04
C LEU A 129 -8.62 9.39 0.61
N LYS A 130 -7.57 9.84 -0.07
CA LYS A 130 -7.18 9.34 -1.38
C LYS A 130 -5.68 9.08 -1.42
N PHE A 131 -5.27 7.86 -1.75
CA PHE A 131 -3.88 7.44 -1.86
C PHE A 131 -3.41 7.56 -3.30
N CYS A 132 -2.29 8.25 -3.50
CA CYS A 132 -1.77 8.61 -4.81
C CYS A 132 -0.28 8.33 -4.89
N LEU A 133 0.16 7.66 -5.95
CA LEU A 133 1.59 7.34 -6.14
C LEU A 133 2.40 8.61 -6.30
N ALA A 134 3.52 8.70 -5.60
CA ALA A 134 4.48 9.77 -5.79
C ALA A 134 5.00 9.80 -7.24
N THR A 135 5.11 10.98 -7.82
CA THR A 135 5.67 11.20 -9.18
C THR A 135 7.05 11.83 -9.15
N VAL A 136 7.54 12.20 -7.97
CA VAL A 136 8.89 12.68 -7.72
C VAL A 136 9.50 11.90 -6.55
N ASP A 137 10.75 11.47 -6.70
CA ASP A 137 11.50 10.75 -5.67
C ASP A 137 12.18 11.71 -4.66
N PRO A 138 12.83 11.20 -3.59
CA PRO A 138 13.49 12.05 -2.61
C PRO A 138 14.64 12.91 -3.17
N ASN A 139 15.19 12.55 -4.33
CA ASN A 139 16.26 13.29 -5.01
C ASN A 139 15.70 14.31 -6.02
N GLY A 140 14.38 14.49 -6.08
CA GLY A 140 13.73 15.40 -7.02
C GLY A 140 13.63 14.86 -8.45
N GLN A 141 13.90 13.56 -8.67
CA GLN A 141 13.79 12.94 -9.99
C GLN A 141 12.37 12.41 -10.22
N PRO A 142 11.86 12.41 -11.47
CA PRO A 142 10.60 11.77 -11.77
C PRO A 142 10.61 10.28 -11.40
N THR A 143 9.47 9.75 -10.96
CA THR A 143 9.30 8.34 -10.56
C THR A 143 7.87 7.89 -10.82
N THR A 144 7.64 6.58 -10.81
CA THR A 144 6.30 5.98 -10.88
C THR A 144 5.69 5.76 -9.50
N GLY A 145 6.43 6.09 -8.44
CA GLY A 145 6.05 5.80 -7.05
C GLY A 145 6.22 4.32 -6.69
N VAL A 146 6.81 3.53 -7.57
CA VAL A 146 7.11 2.11 -7.34
C VAL A 146 8.60 1.86 -7.47
N THR A 147 9.22 1.29 -6.44
CA THR A 147 10.60 0.80 -6.50
C THR A 147 10.61 -0.72 -6.49
N ARG A 148 11.57 -1.34 -7.18
CA ARG A 148 11.74 -2.80 -7.20
C ARG A 148 13.17 -3.15 -6.78
N THR A 149 13.30 -3.92 -5.71
CA THR A 149 14.60 -4.28 -5.14
C THR A 149 14.74 -5.79 -5.09
N ALA A 150 15.72 -6.31 -5.82
CA ALA A 150 16.07 -7.72 -5.77
C ALA A 150 16.77 -8.05 -4.44
N THR A 151 16.39 -9.16 -3.82
CA THR A 151 17.00 -9.67 -2.59
C THR A 151 17.43 -11.14 -2.74
N SER A 152 18.52 -11.49 -2.05
CA SER A 152 18.96 -12.89 -1.92
C SER A 152 18.17 -13.68 -0.89
N LYS A 153 17.41 -12.99 -0.01
CA LYS A 153 16.51 -13.63 0.96
C LYS A 153 15.37 -14.34 0.24
N GLN A 154 14.98 -15.52 0.75
CA GLN A 154 13.83 -16.26 0.22
C GLN A 154 12.52 -15.66 0.71
N ASN A 155 12.48 -15.25 1.97
CA ASN A 155 11.39 -14.56 2.62
C ASN A 155 11.95 -13.74 3.78
N PHE A 156 11.09 -12.95 4.42
CA PHE A 156 11.36 -12.23 5.65
C PHE A 156 10.48 -12.85 6.74
N ASN A 157 11.09 -13.39 7.79
CA ASN A 157 10.36 -13.89 8.94
C ASN A 157 9.76 -12.71 9.72
N PRO A 158 8.42 -12.58 9.82
CA PRO A 158 7.84 -11.41 10.47
C PRO A 158 8.23 -11.27 11.94
N SER A 159 8.35 -12.37 12.69
CA SER A 159 8.66 -12.34 14.13
C SER A 159 10.13 -11.98 14.42
N SER A 160 11.08 -12.39 13.58
CA SER A 160 12.52 -12.15 13.79
C SER A 160 13.13 -11.07 12.91
N GLU A 161 12.52 -10.76 11.76
CA GLU A 161 13.05 -9.87 10.70
C GLU A 161 12.03 -8.78 10.31
N SER A 162 11.13 -8.37 11.22
CA SER A 162 10.05 -7.39 11.01
C SER A 162 10.47 -6.02 10.44
N ASN A 163 11.77 -5.75 10.27
CA ASN A 163 12.26 -4.47 9.75
C ASN A 163 13.35 -4.60 8.70
N ASP A 164 13.77 -5.83 8.36
CA ASP A 164 14.88 -6.05 7.42
C ASP A 164 14.53 -5.57 6.01
N MET A 165 13.27 -5.75 5.57
CA MET A 165 12.78 -5.24 4.29
C MET A 165 12.81 -3.71 4.20
N LYS A 166 12.85 -3.01 5.34
CA LYS A 166 12.90 -1.54 5.43
C LYS A 166 14.33 -0.99 5.35
N ARG A 167 15.34 -1.86 5.18
CA ARG A 167 16.77 -1.50 5.22
C ARG A 167 17.53 -2.08 4.04
N SER A 168 18.24 -1.23 3.30
CA SER A 168 19.03 -1.69 2.13
C SER A 168 20.16 -2.65 2.53
N GLN A 169 20.76 -2.45 3.70
CA GLN A 169 21.84 -3.30 4.22
C GLN A 169 21.37 -4.72 4.57
N ASP A 170 20.07 -4.90 4.86
CA ASP A 170 19.47 -6.15 5.33
C ASP A 170 18.71 -6.88 4.19
N GLY A 171 19.01 -6.51 2.94
CA GLY A 171 18.40 -7.07 1.74
C GLY A 171 17.03 -6.48 1.38
N GLY A 172 16.66 -5.35 1.99
CA GLY A 172 15.45 -4.60 1.72
C GLY A 172 15.69 -3.30 0.94
N LYS A 173 14.86 -2.29 1.19
CA LYS A 173 15.00 -0.94 0.63
C LYS A 173 14.74 0.09 1.71
N ASP A 174 15.69 1.00 1.92
CA ASP A 174 15.47 2.15 2.80
C ASP A 174 14.26 2.95 2.33
N GLY A 175 13.37 3.26 3.28
CA GLY A 175 12.18 4.07 3.03
C GLY A 175 12.51 5.49 2.59
N TRP A 176 11.55 6.12 1.94
CA TRP A 176 11.57 7.55 1.70
C TRP A 176 11.17 8.32 2.95
N ASP A 177 11.41 9.63 2.96
CA ASP A 177 11.12 10.50 4.10
C ASP A 177 9.65 10.35 4.57
N PRO A 178 9.42 9.78 5.78
CA PRO A 178 8.07 9.48 6.26
C PRO A 178 7.24 10.74 6.56
N ASP A 179 7.89 11.91 6.67
CA ASP A 179 7.18 13.18 6.80
C ASP A 179 6.60 13.65 5.44
N LYS A 180 6.94 12.98 4.33
CA LYS A 180 6.49 13.33 2.97
C LYS A 180 5.78 12.20 2.22
N TYR A 181 6.08 10.95 2.55
CA TYR A 181 5.57 9.76 1.86
C TYR A 181 5.11 8.71 2.86
N LEU A 182 3.96 8.10 2.59
CA LEU A 182 3.60 6.82 3.19
C LEU A 182 4.37 5.70 2.48
N ASN A 183 5.28 5.06 3.21
CA ASN A 183 6.06 3.93 2.70
C ASN A 183 5.29 2.62 2.86
N ILE A 184 5.15 1.88 1.76
CA ILE A 184 4.49 0.57 1.70
C ILE A 184 5.50 -0.44 1.19
N TRP A 185 6.00 -1.33 2.04
CA TRP A 185 6.86 -2.43 1.61
C TRP A 185 6.02 -3.65 1.27
N VAL A 186 6.20 -4.18 0.07
CA VAL A 186 5.56 -5.42 -0.39
C VAL A 186 6.65 -6.46 -0.57
N CYS A 187 6.61 -7.53 0.23
CA CYS A 187 7.63 -8.57 0.24
C CYS A 187 7.04 -9.95 0.52
N ASP A 188 7.88 -10.96 0.56
CA ASP A 188 7.49 -12.33 0.93
C ASP A 188 7.66 -12.52 2.43
N LEU A 189 6.55 -12.66 3.16
CA LEU A 189 6.53 -12.88 4.60
C LEU A 189 6.50 -14.39 4.89
N ALA A 190 7.49 -14.88 5.63
CA ALA A 190 7.59 -16.30 5.96
C ALA A 190 6.36 -16.76 6.76
N GLY A 191 5.81 -17.92 6.41
CA GLY A 191 4.68 -18.51 7.14
C GLY A 191 3.29 -18.18 6.56
N SER A 192 3.19 -17.25 5.60
CA SER A 192 1.92 -16.90 4.92
C SER A 192 1.30 -18.03 4.06
N ALA A 193 1.85 -19.25 4.08
CA ALA A 193 1.34 -20.37 3.29
C ALA A 193 0.86 -21.59 4.11
N SER A 194 1.16 -21.73 5.42
CA SER A 194 0.84 -23.01 6.08
C SER A 194 0.91 -23.16 7.61
N SER A 195 1.30 -22.17 8.43
CA SER A 195 1.37 -22.38 9.91
C SER A 195 1.36 -21.10 10.76
N GLY A 196 0.33 -20.25 10.60
CA GLY A 196 0.20 -18.95 11.28
C GLY A 196 0.43 -17.82 10.27
N LEU A 197 -0.64 -17.09 9.95
CA LEU A 197 -0.76 -16.35 8.69
C LEU A 197 -0.63 -14.84 8.89
N ILE A 198 0.59 -14.33 9.07
CA ILE A 198 0.81 -12.88 9.11
C ILE A 198 0.75 -12.31 7.69
N LEU A 199 -0.23 -11.45 7.44
CA LEU A 199 -0.49 -10.83 6.15
C LEU A 199 0.16 -9.47 6.02
N GLY A 200 0.29 -8.76 7.13
CA GLY A 200 0.85 -7.42 7.18
C GLY A 200 1.07 -6.95 8.61
N TYR A 201 1.65 -5.76 8.71
CA TYR A 201 1.74 -5.00 9.95
C TYR A 201 2.10 -3.54 9.66
N ALA A 202 1.78 -2.67 10.60
CA ALA A 202 2.22 -1.28 10.65
C ALA A 202 2.67 -0.91 12.06
N TYR A 203 3.49 0.13 12.17
CA TYR A 203 3.69 0.80 13.46
C TYR A 203 2.59 1.85 13.65
N LEU A 204 2.02 1.88 14.86
CA LEU A 204 1.12 2.95 15.28
C LEU A 204 1.88 4.30 15.35
N PRO A 205 1.16 5.44 15.22
CA PRO A 205 1.72 6.77 15.49
C PRO A 205 2.47 6.83 16.82
N GLY A 206 3.63 7.50 16.84
CA GLY A 206 4.38 7.75 18.09
C GLY A 206 5.85 7.36 18.05
N LEU A 207 6.34 6.80 16.93
CA LEU A 207 7.74 6.43 16.76
C LEU A 207 8.67 7.61 17.13
N PRO A 208 9.67 7.40 18.00
CA PRO A 208 10.65 8.42 18.29
C PRO A 208 11.49 8.74 17.05
N SER A 209 12.12 9.92 17.03
CA SER A 209 12.81 10.44 15.84
C SER A 209 13.89 9.50 15.28
N TRP A 210 14.62 8.78 16.14
CA TRP A 210 15.65 7.82 15.74
C TRP A 210 15.09 6.50 15.17
N LEU A 211 13.80 6.23 15.34
CA LEU A 211 13.11 5.06 14.79
C LEU A 211 12.14 5.40 13.65
N LYS A 212 12.06 6.67 13.22
CA LYS A 212 11.20 7.10 12.10
C LYS A 212 11.42 6.30 10.81
N TRP A 213 12.61 5.74 10.60
CA TRP A 213 12.88 4.87 9.44
C TRP A 213 12.04 3.58 9.41
N ARG A 214 11.40 3.21 10.53
CA ARG A 214 10.45 2.09 10.63
C ARG A 214 9.02 2.49 10.25
N ASP A 215 8.70 3.77 10.10
CA ASP A 215 7.35 4.27 9.82
C ASP A 215 6.83 3.79 8.44
N GLY A 216 5.55 3.42 8.40
CA GLY A 216 4.90 2.80 7.24
C GLY A 216 4.51 1.35 7.51
N LEU A 217 4.04 0.66 6.47
CA LEU A 217 3.46 -0.67 6.57
C LEU A 217 4.19 -1.70 5.70
N VAL A 218 4.11 -2.96 6.11
CA VAL A 218 4.63 -4.11 5.38
C VAL A 218 3.47 -5.04 5.06
N ILE A 219 3.40 -5.54 3.83
CA ILE A 219 2.35 -6.44 3.36
C ILE A 219 2.99 -7.60 2.61
N ASP A 220 2.49 -8.81 2.85
CA ASP A 220 2.83 -9.96 2.03
C ASP A 220 2.33 -9.78 0.59
N PHE A 221 3.18 -10.08 -0.38
CA PHE A 221 2.91 -9.85 -1.79
C PHE A 221 1.66 -10.57 -2.32
N GLN A 222 1.23 -11.67 -1.70
CA GLN A 222 0.02 -12.40 -2.10
C GLN A 222 -1.26 -11.73 -1.59
N TRP A 223 -1.14 -10.79 -0.65
CA TRP A 223 -2.28 -10.12 -0.01
C TRP A 223 -2.31 -8.61 -0.31
N PHE A 224 -1.57 -8.20 -1.34
CA PHE A 224 -1.61 -6.85 -1.88
C PHE A 224 -2.37 -6.84 -3.21
N GLY A 225 -3.63 -6.41 -3.18
CA GLY A 225 -4.56 -6.48 -4.31
C GLY A 225 -5.24 -7.85 -4.44
N THR A 226 -5.99 -8.02 -5.53
CA THR A 226 -6.89 -9.18 -5.78
C THR A 226 -6.66 -9.86 -7.13
N ILE A 227 -5.78 -9.30 -7.95
CA ILE A 227 -5.52 -9.78 -9.32
C ILE A 227 -4.09 -10.32 -9.48
N ASP A 228 -3.83 -10.97 -10.61
CA ASP A 228 -2.54 -11.50 -11.02
C ASP A 228 -1.92 -12.46 -9.99
N GLY A 229 -0.87 -12.03 -9.29
CA GLY A 229 -0.11 -12.86 -8.35
C GLY A 229 -0.67 -12.90 -6.93
N ALA A 230 -1.80 -12.23 -6.69
CA ALA A 230 -2.50 -12.29 -5.40
C ALA A 230 -3.04 -13.71 -5.10
N ALA A 231 -3.13 -14.06 -3.82
CA ALA A 231 -3.74 -15.31 -3.38
C ALA A 231 -5.23 -15.33 -3.78
N PRO A 232 -5.80 -16.50 -4.17
CA PRO A 232 -7.22 -16.60 -4.52
C PRO A 232 -8.19 -16.18 -3.40
N SER A 233 -7.74 -16.22 -2.14
CA SER A 233 -8.49 -15.79 -0.97
C SER A 233 -8.24 -14.33 -0.57
N SER A 234 -7.39 -13.60 -1.29
CA SER A 234 -7.14 -12.19 -1.03
C SER A 234 -8.37 -11.36 -1.41
N ASP A 235 -8.86 -10.57 -0.47
CA ASP A 235 -9.89 -9.54 -0.68
C ASP A 235 -9.29 -8.14 -0.84
N GLY A 236 -7.95 -8.03 -0.84
CA GLY A 236 -7.21 -6.78 -0.98
C GLY A 236 -7.21 -5.87 0.25
N ARG A 237 -7.87 -6.26 1.35
CA ARG A 237 -8.10 -5.38 2.52
C ARG A 237 -7.02 -5.42 3.58
N THR A 238 -5.99 -6.25 3.41
CA THR A 238 -4.80 -6.21 4.29
C THR A 238 -4.20 -4.81 4.31
N ALA A 239 -4.04 -4.17 3.14
CA ALA A 239 -3.54 -2.80 3.09
C ALA A 239 -4.46 -1.81 3.81
N THR A 240 -5.77 -1.96 3.66
CA THR A 240 -6.79 -1.13 4.33
C THR A 240 -6.66 -1.24 5.85
N HIS A 241 -6.54 -2.46 6.36
CA HIS A 241 -6.32 -2.74 7.78
C HIS A 241 -5.03 -2.10 8.31
N GLU A 242 -3.89 -2.34 7.64
CA GLU A 242 -2.60 -1.81 8.10
C GLU A 242 -2.51 -0.28 8.05
N ILE A 243 -3.17 0.36 7.08
CA ILE A 243 -3.24 1.82 7.04
C ILE A 243 -4.13 2.36 8.17
N GLY A 244 -5.14 1.60 8.62
CA GLY A 244 -5.91 1.93 9.82
C GLY A 244 -5.00 2.06 11.05
N HIS A 245 -4.15 1.07 11.28
CA HIS A 245 -3.10 1.15 12.32
C HIS A 245 -2.13 2.31 12.09
N TYR A 246 -1.63 2.47 10.86
CA TYR A 246 -0.75 3.60 10.52
C TYR A 246 -1.36 4.97 10.90
N LEU A 247 -2.69 5.09 10.82
CA LEU A 247 -3.46 6.30 11.13
C LEU A 247 -4.03 6.32 12.57
N GLY A 248 -3.62 5.39 13.43
CA GLY A 248 -3.88 5.41 14.87
C GLY A 248 -5.11 4.62 15.32
N LEU A 249 -5.61 3.70 14.51
CA LEU A 249 -6.65 2.76 14.93
C LEU A 249 -6.03 1.52 15.57
N ASN A 250 -6.67 1.01 16.62
CA ASN A 250 -6.37 -0.31 17.19
C ASN A 250 -7.26 -1.37 16.50
N HIS A 251 -7.02 -2.65 16.79
CA HIS A 251 -8.01 -3.68 16.48
C HIS A 251 -9.33 -3.40 17.20
N THR A 252 -10.45 -3.93 16.66
CA THR A 252 -11.77 -3.80 17.30
C THR A 252 -11.99 -4.72 18.51
N PHE A 253 -10.96 -5.47 18.88
CA PHE A 253 -11.01 -6.51 19.90
C PHE A 253 -9.75 -6.42 20.76
N CYS A 254 -9.86 -6.99 21.96
CA CYS A 254 -8.81 -6.81 22.94
C CYS A 254 -7.44 -7.37 22.53
N GLU A 255 -6.40 -6.58 22.78
CA GLU A 255 -5.02 -6.90 22.36
C GLU A 255 -4.15 -7.51 23.48
N SER A 256 -4.73 -7.88 24.63
CA SER A 256 -3.97 -8.38 25.78
C SER A 256 -3.24 -9.69 25.47
N GLN A 257 -1.93 -9.69 25.72
CA GLN A 257 -1.07 -10.88 25.64
C GLN A 257 -1.43 -11.95 26.68
N ASN A 258 -2.15 -11.59 27.75
CA ASN A 258 -2.66 -12.56 28.72
C ASN A 258 -3.98 -13.20 28.26
N GLY A 259 -4.58 -12.69 27.18
CA GLY A 259 -5.91 -13.05 26.71
C GLY A 259 -6.98 -12.72 27.74
N GLY A 260 -8.22 -13.11 27.45
CA GLY A 260 -9.28 -13.09 28.44
C GLY A 260 -9.82 -11.69 28.74
N CYS A 261 -9.94 -10.84 27.73
CA CYS A 261 -10.31 -9.45 27.91
C CYS A 261 -11.28 -8.95 26.84
N CYS A 262 -12.08 -7.98 27.27
CA CYS A 262 -12.99 -7.18 26.47
C CYS A 262 -12.43 -5.76 26.44
N ASP A 263 -12.35 -5.14 25.27
CA ASP A 263 -12.01 -3.73 25.10
C ASP A 263 -12.91 -3.05 24.08
N ASN A 264 -12.94 -1.73 24.12
CA ASN A 264 -13.60 -0.82 23.18
C ASN A 264 -12.52 0.07 22.51
N ASP A 265 -11.57 -0.56 21.84
CA ASP A 265 -10.48 0.09 21.11
C ASP A 265 -9.59 1.01 22.00
N ASP A 266 -9.28 0.60 23.24
CA ASP A 266 -8.55 1.41 24.25
C ASP A 266 -9.16 2.81 24.53
N ASP A 267 -10.50 2.91 24.54
CA ASP A 267 -11.25 4.18 24.65
C ASP A 267 -10.88 5.20 23.55
N ASN A 268 -10.29 4.76 22.43
CA ASN A 268 -9.87 5.64 21.34
C ASN A 268 -11.02 5.89 20.34
N VAL A 269 -11.96 4.95 20.24
CA VAL A 269 -13.09 4.95 19.31
C VAL A 269 -14.35 4.55 20.11
N ASN A 270 -15.40 5.35 20.06
CA ASN A 270 -16.58 5.15 20.93
C ASN A 270 -17.76 4.46 20.23
N ASP A 271 -17.72 4.33 18.90
CA ASP A 271 -18.79 3.76 18.07
C ASP A 271 -18.47 2.36 17.53
N THR A 272 -17.45 1.71 18.10
CA THR A 272 -17.12 0.29 17.96
C THR A 272 -17.53 -0.45 19.24
N PRO A 273 -18.39 -1.49 19.14
CA PRO A 273 -18.77 -2.31 20.29
C PRO A 273 -17.57 -2.99 20.91
N ALA A 274 -17.65 -3.22 22.22
CA ALA A 274 -16.59 -3.95 22.90
C ALA A 274 -16.54 -5.39 22.38
N SER A 275 -15.36 -5.90 22.07
CA SER A 275 -15.20 -7.27 21.56
C SER A 275 -14.07 -8.02 22.27
N TYR A 276 -14.23 -9.33 22.41
CA TYR A 276 -13.37 -10.17 23.23
C TYR A 276 -12.23 -10.81 22.44
N TYR A 277 -11.13 -11.09 23.14
CA TYR A 277 -10.05 -11.91 22.63
C TYR A 277 -9.53 -12.90 23.69
N ASN A 278 -9.52 -14.20 23.38
CA ASN A 278 -8.74 -15.20 24.10
C ASN A 278 -7.60 -15.80 23.28
N ASN A 279 -6.54 -16.13 24.00
CA ASN A 279 -5.37 -16.82 23.47
C ASN A 279 -5.53 -18.35 23.40
N ASN A 280 -6.71 -18.88 23.76
CA ASN A 280 -6.96 -20.32 23.94
C ASN A 280 -7.92 -20.92 22.90
N GLY A 281 -8.37 -20.14 21.91
CA GLY A 281 -9.13 -20.62 20.75
C GLY A 281 -10.62 -20.90 20.97
N GLU A 282 -11.18 -20.60 22.16
CA GLU A 282 -12.61 -20.84 22.44
C GLU A 282 -13.49 -19.60 22.19
N ASP A 283 -12.93 -18.39 22.28
CA ASP A 283 -13.61 -17.10 22.18
C ASP A 283 -12.55 -16.07 21.74
N GLY A 284 -12.38 -15.86 20.44
CA GLY A 284 -11.36 -14.98 19.86
C GLY A 284 -11.95 -14.14 18.72
N PRO A 285 -11.13 -13.40 17.97
CA PRO A 285 -11.64 -12.55 16.91
C PRO A 285 -12.26 -13.45 15.85
N TYR A 286 -13.43 -13.07 15.35
CA TYR A 286 -14.15 -13.89 14.38
C TYR A 286 -13.39 -13.94 13.05
N TYR A 287 -12.98 -15.13 12.59
CA TYR A 287 -12.28 -15.32 11.29
C TYR A 287 -13.22 -15.75 10.15
N GLY A 288 -14.52 -15.88 10.44
CA GLY A 288 -15.51 -16.30 9.46
C GLY A 288 -15.87 -15.18 8.47
N SER A 289 -16.72 -15.54 7.50
CA SER A 289 -17.26 -14.60 6.51
C SER A 289 -18.45 -13.85 7.11
N VAL A 290 -18.39 -12.51 7.09
CA VAL A 290 -19.48 -11.67 7.59
C VAL A 290 -20.65 -11.70 6.61
N ASN A 291 -21.82 -12.06 7.12
CA ASN A 291 -23.06 -12.14 6.35
C ASN A 291 -24.27 -11.76 7.22
N ALA A 292 -25.46 -11.80 6.63
CA ALA A 292 -26.70 -11.40 7.29
C ALA A 292 -27.02 -12.16 8.58
N ASN A 293 -26.45 -13.35 8.79
CA ASN A 293 -26.66 -14.17 9.99
C ASN A 293 -25.53 -14.05 11.02
N THR A 294 -24.46 -13.30 10.73
CA THR A 294 -23.35 -13.09 11.67
C THR A 294 -23.86 -12.29 12.88
N ASN A 295 -23.74 -12.88 14.07
CA ASN A 295 -24.37 -12.41 15.30
C ASN A 295 -23.49 -12.60 16.55
N ASN A 296 -22.17 -12.62 16.39
CA ASN A 296 -21.24 -12.71 17.52
C ASN A 296 -21.49 -11.54 18.48
N ASN A 297 -21.51 -11.83 19.78
CA ASN A 297 -21.60 -10.83 20.85
C ASN A 297 -20.78 -11.39 21.99
N THR A 298 -19.56 -10.89 22.14
CA THR A 298 -18.57 -11.50 23.04
C THR A 298 -18.36 -10.69 24.31
N CYS A 299 -18.72 -9.40 24.29
CA CYS A 299 -18.66 -8.50 25.45
C CYS A 299 -19.97 -7.75 25.65
N ASN A 300 -20.14 -7.16 26.84
CA ASN A 300 -21.30 -6.32 27.14
C ASN A 300 -20.90 -4.85 27.13
N ASP A 301 -21.37 -4.11 26.13
CA ASP A 301 -21.06 -2.69 25.93
C ASP A 301 -21.44 -1.79 27.11
N LEU A 302 -22.42 -2.19 27.91
CA LEU A 302 -22.91 -1.40 29.06
C LEU A 302 -21.88 -1.24 30.18
N PHE A 303 -20.74 -1.94 30.12
CA PHE A 303 -19.63 -1.79 31.05
C PHE A 303 -18.58 -0.76 30.62
N TYR A 304 -18.72 -0.17 29.43
CA TYR A 304 -17.74 0.73 28.83
C TYR A 304 -18.31 2.13 28.59
N GLN A 305 -17.43 3.12 28.46
CA GLN A 305 -17.83 4.45 28.01
C GLN A 305 -17.90 4.43 26.48
N ASN A 306 -19.10 4.40 25.93
CA ASN A 306 -19.34 4.35 24.49
C ASN A 306 -20.70 5.00 24.15
N ILE A 307 -21.10 4.94 22.88
CA ILE A 307 -22.38 5.50 22.42
C ILE A 307 -23.57 4.55 22.55
N PHE A 308 -23.36 3.30 22.96
CA PHE A 308 -24.37 2.25 22.94
C PHE A 308 -25.18 2.25 24.24
N ASN A 309 -26.51 2.33 24.11
CA ASN A 309 -27.44 2.29 25.25
C ASN A 309 -27.97 0.87 25.55
N SER A 310 -27.43 -0.13 24.88
CA SER A 310 -27.78 -1.55 25.02
C SER A 310 -26.57 -2.41 24.64
N ASN A 311 -26.52 -3.65 25.11
CA ASN A 311 -25.55 -4.62 24.60
C ASN A 311 -25.85 -4.90 23.11
N VAL A 312 -24.88 -4.66 22.22
CA VAL A 312 -24.98 -4.88 20.78
C VAL A 312 -23.99 -5.95 20.32
N ILE A 313 -24.23 -6.53 19.16
CA ILE A 313 -23.35 -7.55 18.57
C ILE A 313 -21.99 -6.96 18.16
N ASP A 314 -20.94 -7.79 18.14
CA ASP A 314 -19.59 -7.42 17.72
C ASP A 314 -19.62 -6.87 16.28
N MET A 315 -18.74 -5.91 15.98
CA MET A 315 -18.68 -5.27 14.66
C MET A 315 -17.71 -6.01 13.74
N ASP A 316 -18.03 -7.27 13.42
CA ASP A 316 -17.16 -8.12 12.61
C ASP A 316 -16.85 -7.56 11.21
N GLU A 317 -17.73 -6.78 10.58
CA GLU A 317 -17.47 -6.13 9.28
C GLU A 317 -16.41 -5.02 9.29
N ASN A 318 -15.93 -4.62 10.46
CA ASN A 318 -14.97 -3.54 10.58
C ASN A 318 -13.65 -3.92 9.91
N PHE A 319 -13.03 -3.01 9.16
CA PHE A 319 -11.72 -3.27 8.57
C PHE A 319 -10.63 -3.57 9.62
N MET A 320 -10.81 -3.13 10.87
CA MET A 320 -9.90 -3.41 12.00
C MET A 320 -10.20 -4.74 12.73
N ALA A 321 -11.18 -5.53 12.26
CA ALA A 321 -11.42 -6.89 12.70
C ALA A 321 -10.61 -7.92 11.87
N TYR A 322 -10.61 -9.19 12.30
CA TYR A 322 -9.96 -10.30 11.57
C TYR A 322 -10.90 -11.16 10.73
N SER A 323 -12.17 -10.77 10.64
CA SER A 323 -13.14 -11.46 9.82
C SER A 323 -12.80 -11.35 8.33
N ARG A 324 -13.52 -12.14 7.54
CA ARG A 324 -13.54 -12.02 6.08
C ARG A 324 -14.78 -11.25 5.64
N ASP A 325 -14.68 -10.63 4.47
CA ASP A 325 -15.75 -9.81 3.89
C ASP A 325 -16.06 -8.55 4.73
N THR A 326 -15.01 -7.94 5.29
CA THR A 326 -15.08 -6.63 5.95
C THR A 326 -15.36 -5.52 4.94
N TRP A 327 -16.02 -4.45 5.36
CA TRP A 327 -16.48 -3.42 4.41
C TRP A 327 -16.61 -2.00 4.98
N MET A 328 -16.28 -1.76 6.25
CA MET A 328 -16.44 -0.42 6.82
C MET A 328 -15.38 -0.03 7.86
N PHE A 329 -15.11 1.27 7.90
CA PHE A 329 -14.73 1.98 9.12
C PHE A 329 -15.96 2.65 9.73
N THR A 330 -15.93 2.96 11.02
CA THR A 330 -16.95 3.75 11.69
C THR A 330 -16.74 5.27 11.52
N ASN A 331 -17.71 6.08 11.97
CA ASN A 331 -17.56 7.54 11.96
C ASN A 331 -16.46 8.00 12.90
N ASP A 332 -16.35 7.40 14.09
CA ASP A 332 -15.33 7.79 15.05
C ASP A 332 -13.93 7.31 14.64
N GLN A 333 -13.79 6.12 14.03
CA GLN A 333 -12.54 5.71 13.38
C GLN A 333 -12.11 6.71 12.30
N ALA A 334 -13.05 7.18 11.46
CA ALA A 334 -12.76 8.22 10.48
C ALA A 334 -12.33 9.55 11.12
N ASN A 335 -12.84 9.89 12.31
CA ASN A 335 -12.43 11.08 13.06
C ASN A 335 -11.03 10.92 13.67
N VAL A 336 -10.70 9.76 14.25
CA VAL A 336 -9.36 9.45 14.76
C VAL A 336 -8.32 9.56 13.66
N MET A 337 -8.57 8.98 12.49
CA MET A 337 -7.65 9.07 11.34
C MET A 337 -7.46 10.53 10.88
N ALA A 338 -8.54 11.30 10.81
CA ALA A 338 -8.47 12.72 10.49
C ALA A 338 -7.68 13.51 11.54
N ALA A 339 -7.88 13.22 12.82
CA ALA A 339 -7.15 13.85 13.92
C ALA A 339 -5.65 13.53 13.85
N THR A 340 -5.29 12.26 13.63
CA THR A 340 -3.91 11.82 13.43
C THR A 340 -3.23 12.58 12.28
N LEU A 341 -3.94 12.80 11.16
CA LEU A 341 -3.45 13.57 10.01
C LEU A 341 -3.36 15.08 10.26
N ASN A 342 -4.11 15.62 11.22
CA ASN A 342 -4.02 17.03 11.61
C ASN A 342 -3.05 17.28 12.76
N ASN A 343 -2.62 16.23 13.46
CA ASN A 343 -1.67 16.26 14.56
C ASN A 343 -0.36 15.57 14.15
N TYR A 344 -0.16 14.31 14.60
CA TYR A 344 1.12 13.59 14.45
C TYR A 344 1.62 13.51 12.99
N ARG A 345 0.70 13.32 12.04
CA ARG A 345 1.01 13.20 10.60
C ARG A 345 0.72 14.47 9.79
N LEU A 346 0.72 15.64 10.44
CA LEU A 346 0.49 16.92 9.76
C LEU A 346 1.47 17.18 8.61
N SER A 347 2.73 16.80 8.76
CA SER A 347 3.73 16.94 7.69
C SER A 347 3.37 16.12 6.46
N LEU A 348 2.93 14.86 6.64
CA LEU A 348 2.50 13.99 5.55
C LEU A 348 1.27 14.54 4.86
N LYS A 349 0.27 14.99 5.64
CA LYS A 349 -0.95 15.62 5.11
C LYS A 349 -0.64 16.84 4.26
N ASN A 350 0.33 17.66 4.68
CA ASN A 350 0.73 18.89 3.99
C ASN A 350 1.90 18.69 3.01
N SER A 351 2.24 17.44 2.71
CA SER A 351 3.34 17.12 1.80
C SER A 351 3.08 17.74 0.43
N ASN A 352 4.07 18.45 -0.09
CA ASN A 352 4.01 19.15 -1.38
C ASN A 352 4.59 18.33 -2.54
N VAL A 353 4.86 17.04 -2.31
CA VAL A 353 5.39 16.16 -3.34
C VAL A 353 4.35 15.98 -4.44
N SER A 354 4.81 15.94 -5.69
CA SER A 354 3.92 15.72 -6.83
C SER A 354 3.40 14.28 -6.80
N ILE A 355 2.11 14.08 -7.05
CA ILE A 355 1.43 12.78 -6.96
C ILE A 355 0.55 12.50 -8.20
N ASP A 356 0.34 11.23 -8.51
CA ASP A 356 -0.61 10.74 -9.50
C ASP A 356 -1.80 10.08 -8.81
N CYS A 357 -2.95 10.73 -8.88
CA CYS A 357 -4.21 10.29 -8.31
C CYS A 357 -5.19 9.72 -9.37
N SER A 358 -4.72 9.44 -10.59
CA SER A 358 -5.55 8.97 -11.69
C SER A 358 -6.02 7.53 -11.56
N GLY A 359 -5.39 6.74 -10.67
CA GLY A 359 -5.73 5.32 -10.46
C GLY A 359 -5.29 4.41 -11.60
N ASN A 360 -4.50 4.93 -12.55
CA ASN A 360 -3.95 4.13 -13.64
C ASN A 360 -2.83 3.21 -13.14
N SER A 361 -2.68 2.06 -13.79
CA SER A 361 -1.52 1.18 -13.57
C SER A 361 -0.24 1.99 -13.69
N PRO A 362 0.65 2.03 -12.66
CA PRO A 362 1.91 2.73 -12.77
C PRO A 362 2.62 2.14 -13.98
N THR A 363 2.66 2.87 -15.08
CA THR A 363 3.24 2.33 -16.29
C THR A 363 4.72 2.13 -16.00
N ASN A 364 5.29 1.00 -16.43
CA ASN A 364 6.72 0.90 -16.69
C ASN A 364 7.06 1.78 -17.91
N ILE A 365 6.64 3.04 -17.90
CA ILE A 365 7.55 4.10 -18.27
C ILE A 365 8.64 3.97 -17.20
N SER A 366 9.56 3.03 -17.45
CA SER A 366 10.95 3.37 -17.38
C SER A 366 10.96 4.79 -17.89
N LEU A 367 11.14 5.75 -16.97
CA LEU A 367 11.85 6.95 -17.32
C LEU A 367 13.21 6.42 -17.74
N ASN A 368 13.25 5.78 -18.91
CA ASN A 368 14.35 5.81 -19.83
C ASN A 368 14.78 7.24 -19.64
N LYS A 369 15.98 7.45 -19.08
CA LYS A 369 16.74 8.68 -19.29
C LYS A 369 16.19 9.24 -20.57
N ILE A 370 15.37 10.31 -20.50
CA ILE A 370 14.66 10.77 -21.68
C ILE A 370 15.80 10.98 -22.65
N ASP A 371 15.95 10.11 -23.65
CA ASP A 371 17.10 10.20 -24.53
C ASP A 371 16.97 11.55 -25.17
N LYS A 372 17.77 12.48 -24.65
CA LYS A 372 17.44 13.90 -24.76
C LYS A 372 17.95 14.30 -26.11
N ILE A 373 17.09 14.17 -27.12
CA ILE A 373 17.34 14.73 -28.43
C ILE A 373 16.82 16.16 -28.42
N GLU A 374 17.76 17.10 -28.35
CA GLU A 374 17.53 18.53 -28.54
C GLU A 374 17.89 18.91 -29.97
N ILE A 375 17.03 19.72 -30.60
CA ILE A 375 17.25 20.26 -31.94
C ILE A 375 17.27 21.77 -31.82
N PHE A 376 18.36 22.38 -32.27
CA PHE A 376 18.51 23.83 -32.19
C PHE A 376 19.36 24.39 -33.35
N PRO A 377 19.12 25.65 -33.73
CA PRO A 377 17.97 26.46 -33.35
C PRO A 377 16.67 25.89 -33.96
N ASN A 378 15.53 26.10 -33.29
CA ASN A 378 14.21 25.77 -33.81
C ASN A 378 13.19 26.78 -33.25
N PRO A 379 12.70 27.77 -34.04
CA PRO A 379 12.89 27.92 -35.49
C PRO A 379 14.34 28.15 -35.95
N SER A 380 14.68 27.72 -37.17
CA SER A 380 16.00 27.86 -37.79
C SER A 380 15.92 28.67 -39.09
N SER A 381 17.01 29.33 -39.47
CA SER A 381 17.22 29.92 -40.80
C SER A 381 17.83 28.95 -41.83
N GLY A 382 18.13 27.71 -41.42
CA GLY A 382 18.57 26.64 -42.30
C GLY A 382 19.57 25.66 -41.69
N LYS A 383 20.50 26.14 -40.86
CA LYS A 383 21.48 25.28 -40.17
C LYS A 383 20.92 24.78 -38.85
N ILE A 384 20.99 23.47 -38.63
CA ILE A 384 20.34 22.80 -37.50
C ILE A 384 21.32 21.79 -36.91
N ASN A 385 21.38 21.76 -35.58
CA ASN A 385 22.22 20.86 -34.80
C ASN A 385 21.35 19.91 -33.96
N ILE A 386 21.81 18.67 -33.80
CA ILE A 386 21.21 17.65 -32.95
C ILE A 386 22.15 17.38 -31.77
N LYS A 387 21.66 17.58 -30.55
CA LYS A 387 22.36 17.14 -29.35
C LYS A 387 21.69 15.88 -28.81
N THR A 388 22.47 14.81 -28.68
CA THR A 388 22.06 13.48 -28.25
C THR A 388 23.24 12.75 -27.62
N GLU A 389 23.00 11.90 -26.62
CA GLU A 389 24.01 10.97 -26.05
C GLU A 389 24.22 9.73 -26.96
N ASN A 390 23.24 9.42 -27.81
CA ASN A 390 23.24 8.24 -28.65
C ASN A 390 23.80 8.52 -30.06
N LYS A 391 24.56 7.57 -30.60
CA LYS A 391 25.13 7.64 -31.96
C LYS A 391 24.00 7.66 -32.99
N ILE A 392 24.00 8.67 -33.85
CA ILE A 392 23.05 8.80 -34.96
C ILE A 392 23.49 7.91 -36.12
N GLN A 393 22.59 7.06 -36.61
CA GLN A 393 22.80 6.20 -37.78
C GLN A 393 22.33 6.88 -39.06
N SER A 394 21.16 7.54 -39.03
CA SER A 394 20.64 8.29 -40.17
C SER A 394 19.70 9.41 -39.75
N ILE A 395 19.56 10.38 -40.65
CA ILE A 395 18.51 11.39 -40.58
C ILE A 395 17.79 11.51 -41.92
N ASP A 396 16.48 11.70 -41.84
CA ASP A 396 15.61 11.98 -42.99
C ASP A 396 14.68 13.15 -42.63
N ILE A 397 14.51 14.11 -43.53
CA ILE A 397 13.66 15.28 -43.31
C ILE A 397 12.56 15.29 -44.35
N PHE A 398 11.32 15.39 -43.87
CA PHE A 398 10.13 15.42 -44.70
C PHE A 398 9.43 16.77 -44.60
N ASN A 399 8.85 17.24 -45.70
CA ASN A 399 7.92 18.37 -45.67
C ASN A 399 6.49 17.90 -45.26
N LEU A 400 5.54 18.84 -45.19
CA LEU A 400 4.15 18.55 -44.80
C LEU A 400 3.40 17.59 -45.74
N ILE A 401 3.85 17.47 -47.00
CA ILE A 401 3.24 16.54 -47.98
C ILE A 401 3.93 15.17 -48.00
N GLY A 402 4.91 14.92 -47.11
CA GLY A 402 5.62 13.65 -46.98
C GLY A 402 6.76 13.44 -47.98
N GLU A 403 7.16 14.47 -48.72
CA GLU A 403 8.34 14.41 -49.60
C GLU A 403 9.62 14.51 -48.77
N CYS A 404 10.58 13.62 -49.02
CA CYS A 404 11.89 13.64 -48.39
C CYS A 404 12.75 14.74 -49.03
N VAL A 405 13.04 15.80 -48.28
CA VAL A 405 13.80 16.97 -48.74
C VAL A 405 15.28 16.92 -48.38
N TYR A 406 15.68 16.03 -47.47
CA TYR A 406 17.06 15.81 -47.05
C TYR A 406 17.20 14.41 -46.45
N SER A 407 18.28 13.69 -46.79
CA SER A 407 18.63 12.41 -46.18
C SER A 407 20.14 12.28 -46.03
N ASN A 408 20.59 11.70 -44.92
CA ASN A 408 22.00 11.44 -44.68
C ASN A 408 22.19 10.18 -43.81
N TYR A 409 23.18 9.36 -44.15
CA TYR A 409 23.51 8.10 -43.49
C TYR A 409 24.95 8.14 -42.96
N ASN A 410 25.19 7.53 -41.80
CA ASN A 410 26.50 7.48 -41.13
C ASN A 410 27.06 8.88 -40.82
N ILE A 411 26.33 9.61 -39.98
CA ILE A 411 26.64 11.01 -39.65
C ILE A 411 27.78 11.09 -38.64
N ASP A 412 28.90 11.67 -39.05
CA ASP A 412 30.02 11.97 -38.15
C ASP A 412 29.86 13.31 -37.41
N ASN A 413 29.06 14.24 -37.96
CA ASN A 413 28.80 15.56 -37.40
C ASN A 413 27.30 15.82 -37.28
N ASN A 414 26.81 16.14 -36.08
CA ASN A 414 25.38 16.32 -35.80
C ASN A 414 24.74 17.59 -36.40
N ILE A 415 25.36 18.21 -37.41
CA ILE A 415 24.92 19.45 -38.05
C ILE A 415 24.50 19.17 -39.48
N PHE A 416 23.34 19.69 -39.87
CA PHE A 416 22.84 19.63 -41.25
C PHE A 416 22.23 20.97 -41.67
N ASP A 417 22.06 21.17 -42.98
CA ASP A 417 21.64 22.44 -43.57
C ASP A 417 20.51 22.23 -44.56
N ILE A 418 19.35 22.84 -44.26
CA ILE A 418 18.15 22.89 -45.10
C ILE A 418 17.82 24.33 -45.53
N SER A 419 18.79 25.25 -45.50
CA SER A 419 18.63 26.65 -45.91
C SER A 419 18.12 26.84 -47.34
N LYS A 420 18.26 25.82 -48.21
CA LYS A 420 17.77 25.86 -49.59
C LYS A 420 16.26 25.60 -49.70
N ASN A 421 15.63 25.06 -48.66
CA ASN A 421 14.21 24.72 -48.68
C ASN A 421 13.33 25.95 -48.37
N PRO A 422 12.05 25.97 -48.80
CA PRO A 422 11.12 27.07 -48.49
C PRO A 422 10.80 27.20 -46.99
N ASN A 423 10.41 28.40 -46.53
CA ASN A 423 9.90 28.58 -45.16
C ASN A 423 8.70 27.66 -44.92
N GLY A 424 8.66 27.00 -43.76
CA GLY A 424 7.62 26.03 -43.46
C GLY A 424 7.94 25.08 -42.32
N VAL A 425 7.04 24.13 -42.09
CA VAL A 425 7.19 23.07 -41.08
C VAL A 425 7.75 21.82 -41.74
N TYR A 426 8.74 21.21 -41.11
CA TYR A 426 9.39 19.97 -41.53
C TYR A 426 9.39 18.96 -40.38
N PHE A 427 9.43 17.68 -40.71
CA PHE A 427 9.57 16.58 -39.75
C PHE A 427 10.90 15.88 -39.96
N LEU A 428 11.77 15.97 -38.96
CA LEU A 428 13.05 15.27 -38.90
C LEU A 428 12.87 13.92 -38.23
N ASN A 429 13.13 12.87 -38.99
CA ASN A 429 13.27 11.51 -38.49
C ASN A 429 14.76 11.23 -38.20
N ILE A 430 15.07 10.76 -37.01
CA ILE A 430 16.42 10.44 -36.55
C ILE A 430 16.43 8.97 -36.15
N LEU A 431 17.29 8.18 -36.77
CA LEU A 431 17.56 6.81 -36.33
C LEU A 431 18.86 6.80 -35.52
N THR A 432 18.79 6.38 -34.26
CA THR A 432 19.99 6.10 -33.45
C THR A 432 20.22 4.60 -33.36
N ASN A 433 21.37 4.21 -32.80
CA ASN A 433 21.68 2.82 -32.47
C ASN A 433 20.70 2.15 -31.47
N GLN A 434 19.79 2.90 -30.87
CA GLN A 434 18.82 2.38 -29.90
C GLN A 434 17.38 2.50 -30.40
N LYS A 435 16.97 3.68 -30.90
CA LYS A 435 15.58 3.94 -31.29
C LYS A 435 15.45 5.03 -32.35
N LYS A 436 14.24 5.16 -32.90
CA LYS A 436 13.86 6.19 -33.87
C LYS A 436 13.13 7.35 -33.18
N TYR A 437 13.40 8.58 -33.60
CA TYR A 437 12.75 9.79 -33.13
C TYR A 437 12.18 10.57 -34.30
N THR A 438 11.09 11.27 -34.06
CA THR A 438 10.53 12.26 -35.00
C THR A 438 10.38 13.59 -34.29
N LYS A 439 10.89 14.66 -34.90
CA LYS A 439 10.87 16.00 -34.31
C LYS A 439 10.44 17.04 -35.34
N LYS A 440 9.60 17.98 -34.90
CA LYS A 440 9.17 19.11 -35.70
C LYS A 440 10.27 20.16 -35.79
N ILE A 441 10.55 20.64 -37.00
CA ILE A 441 11.44 21.75 -37.30
C ILE A 441 10.63 22.86 -37.98
N ILE A 442 10.89 24.11 -37.61
CA ILE A 442 10.32 25.28 -38.26
C ILE A 442 11.45 25.99 -38.98
N LEU A 443 11.39 26.06 -40.31
CA LEU A 443 12.31 26.85 -41.13
C LEU A 443 11.70 28.23 -41.37
N LEU A 444 12.38 29.27 -40.88
CA LEU A 444 11.99 30.66 -41.00
C LEU A 444 13.24 31.49 -41.32
N LYS A 445 13.36 31.91 -42.59
CA LYS A 445 14.45 32.78 -43.07
C LYS A 445 14.20 34.24 -42.78
#